data_AF-A0A1F8X6D4-F1
#
_entry.id   AF-A0A1F8X6D4-F1
#
_cell.length_a   1.000
_cell.length_b   1.000
_cell.length_c   1.000
_cell.angle_alpha   90.00
_cell.angle_beta   90.00
_cell.angle_gamma   90.00
#
_symmetry.space_group_name_H-M   'P 1'
#
loop_
_entity.id
_entity.type
_entity.pdbx_description
1 polymer ?
#
loop_
_entity_poly.entity_id
_entity_poly.type
_entity_poly.pdbx_seq_one_letter_code
_entity_poly.pdbx_strand_id
1 'polypeptide(L)'
;MAKDGSLKSRIIKQRHFAARELQFSIALIVVLALLAGIFLQTVSSALISYYGMDTPALGVLLILGYVFIVILLAVFFTHRLVGPFKRLEYEMKLIVAGNRLNKLSVRNQDDLHIKNFINYLNSFLSRFDDMSVEYSRLNSTVLASLEGMVRELEKEKADCPMIREEISVLVKKVHEFREKW
;
A
#
# COMPACT_ATOMS: atom_id res chain seq x y z
N MET A 1 -24.23 30.66 27.96
CA MET A 1 -23.92 30.74 26.52
C MET A 1 -22.40 30.81 26.37
N ALA A 2 -21.76 29.69 26.03
CA ALA A 2 -20.35 29.65 25.66
C ALA A 2 -20.25 28.89 24.34
N LYS A 3 -19.87 29.58 23.27
CA LYS A 3 -19.50 28.99 21.99
C LYS A 3 -17.99 28.95 21.95
N ASP A 4 -17.44 27.78 22.23
CA ASP A 4 -16.04 27.46 21.98
C ASP A 4 -16.02 26.30 20.99
N GLY A 5 -15.34 26.47 19.87
CA GLY A 5 -15.36 25.49 18.79
C GLY A 5 -14.74 25.97 17.49
N SER A 6 -13.72 26.84 17.56
CA SER A 6 -12.85 27.10 16.42
C SER A 6 -11.97 25.87 16.23
N LEU A 7 -12.32 25.01 15.27
CA LEU A 7 -11.46 23.95 14.77
C LEU A 7 -10.21 24.60 14.15
N LYS A 8 -9.18 24.80 14.98
CA LYS A 8 -7.83 25.14 14.53
C LYS A 8 -7.40 24.05 13.56
N SER A 9 -7.38 24.38 12.27
CA SER A 9 -6.76 23.57 11.23
C SER A 9 -5.29 23.40 11.59
N ARG A 10 -4.95 22.27 12.25
CA ARG A 10 -3.56 21.87 12.42
C ARG A 10 -3.04 21.62 11.01
N ILE A 11 -2.28 22.58 10.50
CA ILE A 11 -1.49 22.45 9.29
C ILE A 11 -0.57 21.25 9.51
N ILE A 12 -0.97 20.11 8.96
CA ILE A 12 -0.11 18.93 8.87
C ILE A 12 1.00 19.35 7.91
N LYS A 13 2.14 19.79 8.45
CA LYS A 13 3.36 19.91 7.68
C LYS A 13 3.68 18.49 7.17
N GLN A 14 3.29 18.19 5.95
CA GLN A 14 3.80 17.04 5.20
C GLN A 14 5.31 17.26 5.07
N ARG A 15 6.08 16.76 6.03
CA ARG A 15 7.50 16.51 5.81
C ARG A 15 7.53 15.46 4.71
N HIS A 16 8.01 15.85 3.53
CA HIS A 16 8.34 14.90 2.47
C HIS A 16 9.17 13.79 3.11
N PHE A 17 8.59 12.59 3.18
CA PHE A 17 9.26 11.39 3.64
C PHE A 17 10.30 11.04 2.58
N ALA A 18 11.46 11.69 2.65
CA ALA A 18 12.64 11.22 1.97
C ALA A 18 13.00 9.89 2.63
N ALA A 19 12.60 8.78 2.01
CA ALA A 19 13.02 7.45 2.42
C ALA A 19 14.55 7.40 2.27
N ARG A 20 15.27 7.71 3.35
CA ARG A 20 16.73 7.80 3.37
C ARG A 20 17.36 6.53 2.81
N GLU A 21 16.76 5.37 3.07
CA GLU A 21 17.21 4.07 2.54
C GLU A 21 17.08 3.97 1.02
N LEU A 22 16.02 4.53 0.42
CA LEU A 22 15.87 4.61 -1.04
C LEU A 22 16.94 5.53 -1.64
N GLN A 23 17.22 6.66 -0.98
CA GLN A 23 18.30 7.57 -1.36
C GLN A 23 19.67 6.90 -1.26
N PHE A 24 19.92 6.11 -0.20
CA PHE A 24 21.13 5.31 -0.07
C PHE A 24 21.23 4.22 -1.14
N SER A 25 20.12 3.58 -1.51
CA SER A 25 20.12 2.56 -2.57
C SER A 25 20.39 3.19 -3.94
N ILE A 26 19.79 4.34 -4.25
CA ILE A 26 20.08 5.11 -5.48
C ILE A 26 21.53 5.58 -5.47
N ALA A 27 22.01 6.15 -4.36
CA ALA A 27 23.40 6.60 -4.24
C ALA A 27 24.39 5.44 -4.41
N LEU A 28 24.12 4.27 -3.81
CA LEU A 28 24.93 3.06 -3.98
C LEU A 28 24.99 2.62 -5.44
N ILE A 29 23.87 2.70 -6.16
CA ILE A 29 23.81 2.34 -7.59
C ILE A 29 24.59 3.32 -8.45
N VAL A 30 24.47 4.62 -8.18
CA VAL A 30 25.29 5.64 -8.83
C VAL A 30 26.77 5.40 -8.58
N VAL A 31 27.15 5.14 -7.32
CA VAL A 31 28.54 4.80 -6.96
C VAL A 31 29.01 3.52 -7.65
N LEU A 32 28.18 2.48 -7.71
CA LEU A 32 28.52 1.22 -8.38
C LEU A 32 28.71 1.42 -9.89
N ALA A 33 27.84 2.21 -10.53
CA ALA A 33 27.94 2.54 -11.96
C ALA A 33 29.22 3.35 -12.25
N LEU A 34 29.56 4.33 -11.40
CA LEU A 34 30.79 5.10 -11.51
C LEU A 34 32.03 4.21 -11.32
N LEU A 35 32.03 3.34 -10.30
CA LEU A 35 33.12 2.38 -10.06
C LEU A 35 33.30 1.42 -11.23
N ALA A 36 32.20 0.92 -11.80
CA ALA A 36 32.24 0.04 -12.96
C ALA A 36 32.79 0.76 -14.20
N GLY A 37 32.45 2.03 -14.41
CA GLY A 37 33.02 2.85 -15.49
C GLY A 37 34.53 3.09 -15.32
N ILE A 38 34.96 3.46 -14.10
CA ILE A 38 36.39 3.63 -13.78
C ILE A 38 37.14 2.31 -13.97
N PHE A 39 36.57 1.19 -13.53
CA PHE A 39 37.14 -0.14 -13.71
C PHE A 39 37.28 -0.50 -15.20
N LEU A 40 36.26 -0.27 -16.03
CA LEU A 40 36.37 -0.50 -17.48
C LEU A 40 37.48 0.37 -18.09
N GLN A 41 37.58 1.62 -17.67
CA GLN A 41 38.59 2.55 -18.18
C GLN A 41 40.01 2.14 -17.80
N THR A 42 40.24 1.67 -16.57
CA THR A 42 41.56 1.19 -16.13
C THR A 42 41.94 -0.12 -16.85
N VAL A 43 41.01 -1.06 -16.98
CA VAL A 43 41.22 -2.30 -17.76
C VAL A 43 41.53 -1.97 -19.21
N SER A 44 40.80 -1.04 -19.81
CA SER A 44 41.03 -0.55 -21.17
C SER A 44 42.44 0.02 -21.35
N SER A 45 42.86 0.92 -20.47
CA SER A 45 44.21 1.51 -20.51
C SER A 45 45.31 0.45 -20.33
N ALA A 46 45.09 -0.53 -19.45
CA ALA A 46 46.03 -1.64 -19.26
C ALA A 46 46.12 -2.53 -20.52
N LEU A 47 44.99 -2.82 -21.18
CA LEU A 47 44.96 -3.59 -22.42
C LEU A 47 45.70 -2.88 -23.56
N ILE A 48 45.53 -1.56 -23.70
CA ILE A 48 46.28 -0.74 -24.67
C ILE A 48 47.79 -0.85 -24.40
N SER A 49 48.18 -0.66 -23.13
CA SER A 49 49.59 -0.64 -22.74
C SER A 49 50.29 -2.00 -22.86
N TYR A 50 49.59 -3.11 -22.60
CA TYR A 50 50.18 -4.46 -22.60
C TYR A 50 50.10 -5.18 -23.95
N TYR A 51 49.00 -5.01 -24.68
CA TYR A 51 48.72 -5.78 -25.90
C TYR A 51 48.79 -4.95 -27.18
N GLY A 52 48.96 -3.61 -27.09
CA GLY A 52 49.05 -2.74 -28.26
C GLY A 52 47.82 -2.83 -29.18
N MET A 53 46.65 -3.19 -28.63
CA MET A 53 45.43 -3.37 -29.40
C MET A 53 45.00 -2.06 -30.09
N ASP A 54 44.65 -2.16 -31.37
CA ASP A 54 44.12 -1.05 -32.16
C ASP A 54 42.85 -0.43 -31.53
N THR A 55 42.78 0.90 -31.57
CA THR A 55 41.72 1.74 -30.96
C THR A 55 40.26 1.35 -31.27
N PRO A 56 39.87 0.88 -32.48
CA PRO A 56 38.47 0.56 -32.75
C PRO A 56 37.98 -0.74 -32.08
N ALA A 57 38.80 -1.78 -31.96
CA ALA A 57 38.40 -3.04 -31.31
C ALA A 57 38.15 -2.86 -29.81
N LEU A 58 38.96 -2.01 -29.18
CA LEU A 58 38.82 -1.63 -27.78
C LEU A 58 37.55 -0.83 -27.50
N GLY A 59 37.17 0.06 -28.43
CA GLY A 59 35.90 0.78 -28.36
C GLY A 59 34.68 -0.14 -28.36
N VAL A 60 34.68 -1.17 -29.21
CA VAL A 60 33.60 -2.18 -29.25
C VAL A 60 33.53 -2.97 -27.94
N LEU A 61 34.69 -3.36 -27.39
CA LEU A 61 34.75 -4.10 -26.12
C LEU A 61 34.24 -3.26 -24.94
N LEU A 62 34.56 -1.97 -24.91
CA LEU A 62 34.05 -1.03 -23.91
C LEU A 62 32.51 -0.90 -23.99
N ILE A 63 31.97 -0.74 -25.19
CA ILE A 63 30.51 -0.65 -25.41
C ILE A 63 29.82 -1.92 -24.92
N LEU A 64 30.35 -3.09 -25.27
CA LEU A 64 29.80 -4.38 -24.79
C LEU A 64 29.85 -4.49 -23.26
N GLY A 65 30.93 -4.05 -22.62
CA GLY A 65 31.03 -4.03 -21.16
C GLY A 65 30.01 -3.10 -20.50
N TYR A 66 29.79 -1.90 -21.06
CA TYR A 66 28.75 -1.00 -20.58
C TYR A 66 27.34 -1.58 -20.74
N VAL A 67 27.03 -2.17 -21.91
CA VAL A 67 25.75 -2.84 -22.14
C VAL A 67 25.54 -3.96 -21.13
N PHE A 68 26.58 -4.75 -20.83
CA PHE A 68 26.52 -5.80 -19.83
C PHE A 68 26.23 -5.27 -18.42
N ILE A 69 26.88 -4.17 -18.01
CA ILE A 69 26.60 -3.51 -16.72
C ILE A 69 25.15 -3.04 -16.64
N VAL A 70 24.64 -2.42 -17.71
CA VAL A 70 23.24 -1.97 -17.78
C VAL A 70 22.28 -3.15 -17.64
N ILE A 71 22.55 -4.27 -18.32
CA ILE A 71 21.74 -5.50 -18.20
C ILE A 71 21.75 -6.01 -16.75
N LEU A 72 22.92 -6.08 -16.11
CA LEU A 72 23.02 -6.54 -14.71
C LEU A 72 22.24 -5.64 -13.76
N LEU A 73 22.33 -4.32 -13.93
CA LEU A 73 21.54 -3.36 -13.13
C LEU A 73 20.03 -3.55 -13.39
N ALA A 74 19.61 -3.71 -14.64
CA ALA A 74 18.21 -3.93 -15.00
C ALA A 74 17.65 -5.23 -14.40
N VAL A 75 18.42 -6.32 -14.44
CA VAL A 75 18.06 -7.60 -13.82
C VAL A 75 17.95 -7.44 -12.30
N PHE A 76 18.91 -6.77 -11.68
CA PHE A 76 18.91 -6.51 -10.24
C PHE A 76 17.66 -5.73 -9.81
N PHE A 77 17.31 -4.65 -10.53
CA PHE A 77 16.10 -3.87 -10.27
C PHE A 77 14.83 -4.69 -10.47
N THR A 78 14.76 -5.48 -11.54
CA THR A 78 13.60 -6.32 -11.83
C THR A 78 13.38 -7.35 -10.73
N HIS A 79 14.45 -8.02 -10.28
CA HIS A 79 14.34 -9.03 -9.23
C HIS A 79 14.03 -8.43 -7.86
N ARG A 80 14.66 -7.30 -7.51
CA ARG A 80 14.52 -6.68 -6.18
C ARG A 80 13.23 -5.87 -6.00
N LEU A 81 12.78 -5.16 -7.04
CA LEU A 81 11.59 -4.29 -6.95
C LEU A 81 10.39 -4.92 -7.64
N VAL A 82 10.51 -5.29 -8.93
CA VAL A 82 9.35 -5.68 -9.74
C VAL A 82 8.74 -7.00 -9.25
N GLY A 83 9.56 -7.94 -8.78
CA GLY A 83 9.10 -9.23 -8.24
C GLY A 83 8.08 -9.08 -7.09
N PRO A 84 8.45 -8.43 -5.97
CA PRO A 84 7.53 -8.19 -4.86
C PRO A 84 6.25 -7.45 -5.27
N PHE A 85 6.35 -6.44 -6.14
CA PHE A 85 5.17 -5.70 -6.62
C PHE A 85 4.23 -6.55 -7.48
N LYS A 86 4.75 -7.40 -8.38
CA LYS A 86 3.92 -8.33 -9.16
C LYS A 86 3.20 -9.34 -8.27
N ARG A 87 3.86 -9.83 -7.22
CA ARG A 87 3.23 -10.72 -6.25
C ARG A 87 2.10 -10.01 -5.50
N LEU A 88 2.36 -8.79 -5.04
CA LEU A 88 1.36 -7.96 -4.38
C LEU A 88 0.14 -7.74 -5.29
N GLU A 89 0.37 -7.42 -6.57
CA GLU A 89 -0.70 -7.26 -7.56
C GLU A 89 -1.54 -8.53 -7.71
N TYR A 90 -0.90 -9.69 -7.79
CA TYR A 90 -1.60 -10.97 -7.88
C TYR A 90 -2.43 -11.27 -6.62
N GLU A 91 -1.86 -11.08 -5.43
CA GLU A 91 -2.57 -11.30 -4.17
C GLU A 91 -3.73 -10.30 -4.00
N MET A 92 -3.57 -9.04 -4.42
CA MET A 92 -4.65 -8.06 -4.46
C MET A 92 -5.78 -8.47 -5.42
N LYS A 93 -5.46 -9.01 -6.60
CA LYS A 93 -6.46 -9.54 -7.54
C LYS A 93 -7.27 -10.68 -6.92
N LEU A 94 -6.63 -11.55 -6.12
CA LEU A 94 -7.33 -12.61 -5.39
C LEU A 94 -8.30 -12.07 -4.32
N ILE A 95 -7.90 -11.01 -3.61
CA ILE A 95 -8.77 -10.34 -2.63
C ILE A 95 -9.99 -9.73 -3.33
N VAL A 96 -9.78 -9.07 -4.48
CA VAL A 96 -10.87 -8.50 -5.30
C VAL A 96 -11.81 -9.60 -5.80
N ALA A 97 -11.29 -10.78 -6.14
CA ALA A 97 -12.09 -11.94 -6.53
C ALA A 97 -12.92 -12.56 -5.38
N GLY A 98 -12.87 -11.97 -4.19
CA GLY A 98 -13.69 -12.35 -3.03
C GLY A 98 -12.99 -13.30 -2.06
N ASN A 99 -11.72 -13.66 -2.28
CA ASN A 99 -10.97 -14.47 -1.34
C ASN A 99 -10.37 -13.60 -0.21
N ARG A 100 -11.23 -13.19 0.73
CA ARG A 100 -10.88 -12.28 1.85
C ARG A 100 -10.00 -12.91 2.93
N LEU A 101 -9.84 -14.24 2.93
CA LEU A 101 -9.03 -14.94 3.93
C LEU A 101 -7.53 -14.84 3.67
N ASN A 102 -7.13 -14.47 2.46
CA ASN A 102 -5.73 -14.34 2.10
C ASN A 102 -5.19 -12.97 2.50
N LYS A 103 -4.33 -12.97 3.53
CA LYS A 103 -3.51 -11.80 3.87
C LYS A 103 -2.41 -11.63 2.81
N LEU A 104 -2.09 -10.38 2.52
CA LEU A 104 -0.96 -10.04 1.66
C LEU A 104 0.34 -10.51 2.32
N SER A 105 1.21 -11.16 1.57
CA SER A 105 2.44 -11.78 2.06
C SER A 105 3.65 -11.41 1.21
N VAL A 106 4.77 -11.14 1.87
CA VAL A 106 6.07 -10.88 1.24
C VAL A 106 7.14 -11.78 1.86
N ARG A 107 8.23 -11.99 1.14
CA ARG A 107 9.34 -12.80 1.61
C ARG A 107 10.08 -12.07 2.74
N ASN A 108 10.68 -12.85 3.64
CA ASN A 108 11.52 -12.31 4.71
C ASN A 108 12.77 -11.59 4.22
N GLN A 109 13.19 -11.77 2.96
CA GLN A 109 14.31 -11.05 2.35
C GLN A 109 13.88 -9.78 1.60
N ASP A 110 12.58 -9.55 1.44
CA ASP A 110 12.10 -8.35 0.76
C ASP A 110 12.37 -7.10 1.61
N ASP A 111 12.38 -5.96 0.95
CA ASP A 111 12.68 -4.66 1.55
C ASP A 111 11.78 -4.35 2.76
N LEU A 112 12.37 -3.76 3.81
CA LEU A 112 11.67 -3.44 5.05
C LEU A 112 10.47 -2.52 4.81
N HIS A 113 10.57 -1.58 3.87
CA HIS A 113 9.48 -0.66 3.54
C HIS A 113 8.29 -1.39 2.91
N ILE A 114 8.56 -2.36 2.01
CA ILE A 114 7.51 -3.16 1.38
C ILE A 114 6.78 -3.99 2.44
N LYS A 115 7.51 -4.58 3.40
CA LYS A 115 6.91 -5.31 4.53
C LYS A 115 6.04 -4.42 5.41
N ASN A 116 6.55 -3.25 5.79
CA ASN A 116 5.79 -2.30 6.61
C ASN A 116 4.51 -1.86 5.88
N PHE A 117 4.62 -1.54 4.60
CA PHE A 117 3.49 -1.20 3.75
C PHE A 117 2.44 -2.33 3.72
N ILE A 118 2.87 -3.57 3.54
CA ILE A 118 1.99 -4.74 3.53
C ILE A 118 1.34 -4.97 4.90
N ASN A 119 2.06 -4.75 6.00
CA ASN A 119 1.48 -4.81 7.34
C ASN A 119 0.40 -3.74 7.56
N TYR A 120 0.61 -2.52 7.06
CA TYR A 120 -0.41 -1.47 7.10
C TYR A 120 -1.62 -1.82 6.22
N LEU A 121 -1.40 -2.34 5.01
CA LEU A 121 -2.49 -2.80 4.14
C LEU A 121 -3.29 -3.94 4.78
N ASN A 122 -2.63 -4.94 5.35
CA ASN A 122 -3.30 -6.03 6.06
C ASN A 122 -4.09 -5.52 7.27
N SER A 123 -3.55 -4.54 8.00
CA SER A 123 -4.26 -3.91 9.12
C SER A 123 -5.49 -3.14 8.64
N PHE A 124 -5.37 -2.43 7.51
CA PHE A 124 -6.48 -1.72 6.87
C PHE A 124 -7.56 -2.69 6.39
N LEU A 125 -7.18 -3.77 5.69
CA LEU A 125 -8.10 -4.81 5.23
C LEU A 125 -8.83 -5.46 6.41
N SER A 126 -8.13 -5.79 7.49
CA SER A 126 -8.75 -6.34 8.70
C SER A 126 -9.79 -5.38 9.29
N ARG A 127 -9.47 -4.09 9.42
CA ARG A 127 -10.42 -3.09 9.92
C ARG A 127 -11.62 -2.92 9.00
N PHE A 128 -11.40 -3.01 7.69
CA PHE A 128 -12.47 -2.94 6.71
C PHE A 128 -13.41 -4.15 6.80
N ASP A 129 -12.87 -5.35 7.00
CA ASP A 129 -13.68 -6.55 7.23
C ASP A 129 -14.45 -6.47 8.56
N ASP A 130 -13.82 -6.00 9.65
CA ASP A 130 -14.50 -5.76 10.93
C ASP A 130 -15.66 -4.77 10.76
N MET A 131 -15.43 -3.65 10.06
CA MET A 131 -16.46 -2.66 9.74
C MET A 131 -17.58 -3.26 8.88
N SER A 132 -17.25 -4.09 7.88
CA SER A 132 -18.24 -4.77 7.03
C SER A 132 -19.12 -5.73 7.83
N VAL A 133 -18.55 -6.44 8.81
CA VAL A 133 -19.29 -7.35 9.70
C VAL A 133 -20.19 -6.56 10.64
N GLU A 134 -19.68 -5.50 11.27
CA GLU A 134 -20.50 -4.66 12.14
C GLU A 134 -21.63 -3.97 11.36
N TYR A 135 -21.36 -3.48 10.14
CA TYR A 135 -22.39 -2.91 9.26
C TYR A 135 -23.50 -3.91 8.95
N SER A 136 -23.13 -5.17 8.64
CA SER A 136 -24.11 -6.23 8.39
C SER A 136 -24.99 -6.51 9.62
N ARG A 137 -24.40 -6.49 10.83
CA ARG A 137 -25.14 -6.64 12.09
C ARG A 137 -26.06 -5.46 12.38
N LEU A 138 -25.60 -4.24 12.10
CA LEU A 138 -26.45 -3.06 12.23
C LEU A 138 -27.64 -3.17 11.28
N ASN A 139 -27.39 -3.52 10.02
CA ASN A 139 -28.43 -3.66 9.01
C ASN A 139 -29.47 -4.73 9.39
N SER A 140 -29.04 -5.89 9.91
CA SER A 140 -29.98 -6.90 10.41
C SER A 140 -30.79 -6.43 11.61
N THR A 141 -30.17 -5.64 12.51
CA THR A 141 -30.86 -5.08 13.68
C THR A 141 -31.90 -4.03 13.27
N VAL A 142 -31.54 -3.18 12.31
CA VAL A 142 -32.42 -2.15 11.73
C VAL A 142 -33.61 -2.81 11.04
N LEU A 143 -33.37 -3.83 10.20
CA LEU A 143 -34.44 -4.59 9.54
C LEU A 143 -35.38 -5.25 10.54
N ALA A 144 -34.85 -5.94 11.55
CA ALA A 144 -35.67 -6.58 12.58
C ALA A 144 -36.51 -5.56 13.37
N SER A 145 -35.94 -4.39 13.70
CA SER A 145 -36.67 -3.32 14.39
C SER A 145 -37.77 -2.71 13.52
N LEU A 146 -37.50 -2.51 12.22
CA LEU A 146 -38.50 -2.04 11.25
C LEU A 146 -39.63 -3.04 11.07
N GLU A 147 -39.32 -4.34 10.93
CA GLU A 147 -40.34 -5.39 10.87
C GLU A 147 -41.19 -5.44 12.15
N GLY A 148 -40.58 -5.27 13.33
CA GLY A 148 -41.30 -5.16 14.60
C GLY A 148 -42.27 -3.99 14.62
N MET A 149 -41.82 -2.81 14.21
CA MET A 149 -42.65 -1.60 14.13
C MET A 149 -43.80 -1.75 13.12
N VAL A 150 -43.57 -2.38 11.96
CA VAL A 150 -44.63 -2.67 10.98
C VAL A 150 -45.69 -3.58 11.58
N ARG A 151 -45.29 -4.64 12.30
CA ARG A 151 -46.24 -5.54 12.98
C ARG A 151 -47.06 -4.85 14.06
N GLU A 152 -46.48 -3.89 14.78
CA GLU A 152 -47.22 -3.09 15.76
C GLU A 152 -48.21 -2.13 15.10
N LEU A 153 -47.87 -1.57 13.94
CA LEU A 153 -48.75 -0.72 13.14
C LEU A 153 -49.93 -1.50 12.52
N GLU A 154 -49.76 -2.79 12.23
CA GLU A 154 -50.81 -3.66 11.70
C GLU A 154 -51.87 -4.06 12.73
N LYS A 155 -51.63 -3.82 14.03
CA LYS A 155 -52.62 -4.12 15.09
C LYS A 155 -53.76 -3.10 15.09
N GLU A 156 -54.99 -3.55 15.39
CA GLU A 156 -56.18 -2.69 15.48
C GLU A 156 -56.06 -1.50 16.46
N LYS A 157 -55.15 -1.58 17.43
CA LYS A 157 -54.75 -0.47 18.32
C LYS A 157 -53.24 -0.32 18.34
N ALA A 158 -52.71 0.40 17.35
CA ALA A 158 -51.29 0.73 17.30
C ALA A 158 -50.92 1.74 18.40
N ASP A 159 -49.87 1.43 19.16
CA ASP A 159 -49.29 2.35 20.15
C ASP A 159 -48.30 3.31 19.44
N CYS A 160 -48.86 4.33 18.79
CA CYS A 160 -48.09 5.35 18.07
C CYS A 160 -46.96 6.01 18.90
N PRO A 161 -47.12 6.36 20.20
CA PRO A 161 -46.02 6.91 20.99
C PRO A 161 -44.91 5.89 21.25
N MET A 162 -45.22 4.61 21.44
CA MET A 162 -44.20 3.56 21.57
C MET A 162 -43.36 3.42 20.29
N ILE A 163 -44.01 3.37 19.13
CA ILE A 163 -43.32 3.28 17.82
C ILE A 163 -42.44 4.51 17.59
N ARG A 164 -42.91 5.71 17.95
CA ARG A 164 -42.12 6.94 17.81
C ARG A 164 -40.83 6.89 18.64
N GLU A 165 -40.89 6.33 19.85
CA GLU A 165 -39.72 6.17 20.71
C GLU A 165 -38.73 5.14 20.13
N GLU A 166 -39.23 4.01 19.62
CA GLU A 166 -38.39 3.01 18.95
C GLU A 166 -37.67 3.58 17.71
N ILE A 167 -38.35 4.39 16.89
CA ILE A 167 -37.74 5.10 15.76
C ILE A 167 -36.63 6.03 16.25
N SER A 168 -36.87 6.81 17.32
CA SER A 168 -35.88 7.72 17.89
C SER A 168 -34.63 6.99 18.36
N VAL A 169 -34.80 5.87 19.07
CA VAL A 169 -33.70 5.01 19.53
C VAL A 169 -32.95 4.41 18.34
N LEU A 170 -33.65 3.97 17.30
CA LEU A 170 -33.03 3.39 16.11
C LEU A 170 -32.19 4.43 15.35
N VAL A 171 -32.72 5.65 15.16
CA VAL A 171 -31.99 6.77 14.54
C VAL A 171 -30.73 7.10 15.33
N LYS A 172 -30.82 7.12 16.67
CA LYS A 172 -29.65 7.37 17.53
C LYS A 172 -28.58 6.28 17.36
N LYS A 173 -28.96 5.00 17.34
CA LYS A 173 -28.03 3.89 17.11
C LYS A 173 -27.34 3.97 15.74
N VAL A 174 -28.08 4.32 14.69
CA VAL A 174 -27.51 4.51 13.35
C VAL A 174 -26.53 5.68 13.33
N HIS A 175 -26.84 6.76 14.06
CA HIS A 175 -25.96 7.93 14.17
C HIS A 175 -24.66 7.60 14.91
N GLU A 176 -24.74 6.95 16.07
CA GLU A 176 -23.58 6.51 16.85
C GLU A 176 -22.67 5.57 16.03
N PHE A 177 -23.26 4.66 15.24
CA PHE A 177 -22.49 3.79 14.38
C PHE A 177 -21.74 4.56 13.28
N ARG A 178 -22.37 5.58 12.69
CA ARG A 178 -21.76 6.43 11.67
C ARG A 178 -20.60 7.27 12.22
N GLU A 179 -20.62 7.66 13.50
CA GLU A 179 -19.52 8.42 14.11
C GLU A 179 -18.33 7.55 14.51
N LYS A 180 -18.53 6.24 14.69
CA LYS A 180 -17.48 5.29 15.07
C LYS A 180 -16.47 5.02 13.95
N TRP A 181 -16.88 5.11 12.69
CA TRP A 181 -16.11 4.72 11.49
C TRP A 181 -15.96 5.88 10.52
#